data_AF-A0AA38CMM9-F1
#
_entry.id   AF-A0AA38CMM9-F1
#
_cell.length_a   1.000
_cell.length_b   1.000
_cell.length_c   1.000
_cell.angle_alpha   90.00
_cell.angle_beta   90.00
_cell.angle_gamma   90.00
#
_symmetry.space_group_name_H-M   'P 1'
#
loop_
_entity.id
_entity.type
_entity.pdbx_description
1 polymer ?
#
loop_
_entity_poly.entity_id
_entity_poly.type
_entity_poly.pdbx_seq_one_letter_code
_entity_poly.pdbx_strand_id
1 'polypeptide(L)' 'SDWAGDLDHRKSTSGYSFTLGSGPVSWSSKKQNAIAISSTEAEYRGAVNAATE' A
#
# COMPACT_ATOMS: atom_id res chain seq x y z
N SER A 1 2.75 1.54 -7.29
CA SER A 1 1.51 0.77 -7.46
C SER A 1 1.66 -0.21 -8.61
N ASP A 2 1.89 -1.49 -8.31
CA ASP A 2 1.88 -2.52 -9.34
C ASP A 2 0.42 -2.88 -9.65
N TRP A 3 -0.05 -2.38 -10.78
CA TRP A 3 -1.42 -2.59 -11.29
C TRP A 3 -1.62 -3.97 -11.93
N ALA A 4 -0.59 -4.83 -11.93
CA ALA A 4 -0.63 -6.10 -12.66
C ALA A 4 -0.04 -7.32 -11.91
N GLY A 5 0.49 -7.16 -10.69
CA GLY A 5 1.12 -8.27 -9.96
C GLY A 5 0.18 -9.37 -9.43
N ASP A 6 -1.14 -9.15 -9.45
CA ASP A 6 -2.14 -10.08 -8.89
C ASP A 6 -3.33 -10.25 -9.83
N LEU A 7 -3.17 -11.14 -10.82
CA LEU A 7 -4.18 -11.47 -11.83
C LEU A 7 -5.45 -12.12 -11.23
N ASP A 8 -5.34 -12.74 -10.05
CA ASP A 8 -6.45 -13.46 -9.41
C ASP A 8 -7.41 -12.55 -8.64
N HIS A 9 -6.91 -11.55 -7.90
CA HIS A 9 -7.78 -10.72 -7.05
C HIS A 9 -7.85 -9.24 -7.44
N ARG A 10 -7.03 -8.76 -8.40
CA ARG A 10 -6.93 -7.33 -8.76
C ARG A 10 -6.74 -6.40 -7.55
N LYS A 11 -6.26 -6.93 -6.42
CA LYS A 11 -6.09 -6.16 -5.18
C LYS A 11 -4.68 -5.59 -5.17
N SER A 12 -4.57 -4.27 -5.13
CA SER A 12 -3.27 -3.62 -4.98
C SER A 12 -2.64 -3.97 -3.63
N THR A 13 -1.33 -4.16 -3.61
CA THR A 13 -0.56 -4.24 -2.37
C THR A 13 -0.12 -2.84 -2.00
N SER A 14 -0.51 -2.37 -0.81
CA SER A 14 -0.03 -1.11 -0.25
C SER A 14 0.86 -1.38 0.94
N GLY A 15 1.94 -0.63 1.02
CA GLY A 15 2.82 -0.67 2.17
C GLY A 15 3.39 0.69 2.49
N TYR A 16 3.85 0.83 3.72
CA TYR A 16 4.59 1.99 4.19
C TYR A 16 5.91 1.54 4.80
N SER A 17 6.87 2.46 4.88
CA SER A 17 8.12 2.27 5.57
C SER A 17 8.51 3.59 6.22
N PHE A 18 8.43 3.63 7.55
CA PHE A 18 8.93 4.72 8.38
C PHE A 18 10.36 4.41 8.77
N THR A 19 11.27 5.34 8.49
CA THR A 19 12.68 5.26 8.87
C THR A 19 13.02 6.29 9.94
N LEU A 20 13.89 5.93 10.87
CA LEU A 20 14.47 6.83 11.86
C LEU A 20 15.99 6.68 11.82
N GLY A 21 16.70 7.76 11.52
CA GLY A 21 18.15 7.72 11.32
C GLY A 21 18.50 6.85 10.09
N SER A 22 19.34 5.85 10.29
CA SER A 22 19.84 4.96 9.23
C SER A 22 19.03 3.68 9.05
N GLY A 23 17.91 3.50 9.75
CA GLY A 23 17.15 2.24 9.74
C GLY A 23 15.63 2.42 9.68
N PRO A 24 14.91 1.41 9.15
CA PRO A 24 13.46 1.36 9.23
C PRO A 24 13.01 1.03 10.66
N VAL A 25 12.07 1.81 11.19
CA VAL A 25 11.47 1.62 12.52
C VAL A 25 10.08 0.98 12.46
N SER A 26 9.36 1.17 11.36
CA SER A 26 8.06 0.54 11.16
C SER A 26 7.81 0.35 9.67
N TRP A 27 7.44 -0.85 9.26
CA TRP A 27 7.04 -1.12 7.89
C TRP A 27 5.91 -2.13 7.88
N SER A 28 5.02 -1.99 6.92
CA SER A 28 3.97 -2.96 6.66
C SER A 28 3.74 -3.04 5.16
N SER A 29 3.44 -4.23 4.67
CA SER A 29 3.03 -4.46 3.30
C SER A 29 1.80 -5.35 3.33
N LYS A 30 0.64 -4.78 3.03
CA LYS A 30 -0.66 -5.44 3.15
C LYS A 30 -1.41 -5.34 1.84
N LYS A 31 -2.06 -6.45 1.46
CA LYS A 31 -3.00 -6.47 0.35
C LYS A 31 -4.20 -5.62 0.72
N GLN A 32 -4.55 -4.63 -0.11
CA GLN A 32 -5.74 -3.81 0.11
C GLN A 32 -6.97 -4.72 0.17
N ASN A 33 -7.85 -4.51 1.15
CA ASN A 33 -9.03 -5.36 1.31
C ASN A 33 -10.01 -5.18 0.13
N ALA A 34 -10.05 -3.97 -0.44
CA ALA A 34 -10.85 -3.59 -1.59
C ALA A 34 -10.01 -3.54 -2.88
N ILE A 35 -10.67 -3.78 -4.01
CA ILE A 35 -10.12 -3.59 -5.35
C ILE A 35 -10.19 -2.10 -5.66
N ALA A 36 -9.04 -1.47 -5.90
CA ALA A 36 -9.00 -0.08 -6.35
C ALA A 36 -9.43 0.00 -7.82
N ILE A 37 -10.32 0.94 -8.12
CA ILE A 37 -10.89 1.10 -9.48
C ILE A 37 -10.01 2.04 -10.32
N SER A 38 -9.06 2.76 -9.70
CA SER A 38 -8.08 3.64 -10.35
C SER A 38 -6.76 3.70 -9.57
N SER A 39 -5.65 4.04 -10.24
CA SER A 39 -4.34 4.11 -9.60
C SER A 39 -4.29 5.17 -8.52
N THR A 40 -4.96 6.31 -8.76
CA THR A 40 -5.12 7.40 -7.79
C THR A 40 -5.82 6.92 -6.53
N GLU A 41 -6.86 6.10 -6.66
CA GLU A 41 -7.55 5.54 -5.51
C GLU A 41 -6.67 4.53 -4.75
N ALA A 42 -5.90 3.71 -5.46
CA ALA A 42 -4.95 2.80 -4.83
C ALA A 42 -3.87 3.56 -4.03
N GLU A 43 -3.35 4.66 -4.58
CA GLU A 43 -2.37 5.53 -3.92
C GLU A 43 -2.97 6.27 -2.72
N TYR A 44 -4.18 6.83 -2.87
CA TYR A 44 -4.89 7.49 -1.77
C TYR A 44 -5.14 6.54 -0.61
N ARG A 45 -5.62 5.32 -0.88
CA ARG A 45 -5.83 4.29 0.14
C ARG A 45 -4.51 3.88 0.81
N GLY A 46 -3.43 3.76 0.05
CA GLY A 46 -2.09 3.49 0.61
C GLY A 46 -1.60 4.60 1.55
N ALA A 47 -1.81 5.87 1.16
CA ALA A 47 -1.43 7.02 1.97
C ALA A 47 -2.27 7.14 3.24
N VAL A 48 -3.58 6.89 3.17
CA VAL A 48 -4.46 6.86 4.35
C VAL A 48 -4.02 5.74 5.30
N ASN A 49 -3.76 4.53 4.78
CA ASN A 49 -3.26 3.42 5.60
C ASN A 49 -1.96 3.77 6.32
N ALA A 50 -1.01 4.41 5.63
CA ALA A 50 0.23 4.86 6.24
C ALA A 50 0.00 5.93 7.32
N ALA A 51 -0.94 6.85 7.11
CA ALA A 51 -1.23 7.94 8.06
C ALA A 51 -2.02 7.49 9.31
N THR A 52 -2.73 6.36 9.23
CA THR A 52 -3.52 5.81 10.34
C THR A 52 -2.76 4.83 11.24
N GLU A 53 -1.51 4.50 10.89
CA GLU A 53 -0.64 3.63 11.70
C GLU A 53 0.05 4.40 12.82
#